data_AF-A0A8H6FM49-F1
#
_entry.id   AF-A0A8H6FM49-F1
#
_cell.length_a   1.000
_cell.length_b   1.000
_cell.length_c   1.000
_cell.angle_alpha   90.00
_cell.angle_beta   90.00
_cell.angle_gamma   90.00
#
_symmetry.space_group_name_H-M   'P 1'
#
loop_
_entity.id
_entity.type
_entity.pdbx_description
1 polymer ?
#
loop_
_entity_poly.entity_id
_entity_poly.type
_entity_poly.pdbx_seq_one_letter_code
_entity_poly.pdbx_strand_id
1 'polypeptide(L)'
;MTEMAPSQDPRPAPVVRLNRLLSSLARSGLHLAMAVVFRRFTFELYETDVSDVRLAHDTFVPALKMDSKGVMVRVISNELSAR
;
A
#
# COMPACT_ATOMS: atom_id res chain seq x y z
N MET A 1 28.43 30.13 0.84
CA MET A 1 27.62 29.01 0.31
C MET A 1 28.16 27.75 0.96
N THR A 2 27.59 27.35 2.09
CA THR A 2 28.05 26.17 2.84
C THR A 2 27.42 24.95 2.19
N GLU A 3 28.25 24.15 1.54
CA GLU A 3 27.88 22.86 0.98
C GLU A 3 27.35 21.98 2.13
N MET A 4 26.02 21.77 2.17
CA MET A 4 25.43 20.78 3.07
C MET A 4 25.91 19.41 2.61
N ALA A 5 26.80 18.81 3.38
CA ALA A 5 27.23 17.44 3.20
C ALA A 5 26.00 16.52 3.06
N PRO A 6 26.05 15.48 2.20
CA PRO A 6 24.96 14.54 2.08
C PRO A 6 24.75 13.88 3.45
N SER A 7 23.56 14.08 4.02
CA SER A 7 23.09 13.47 5.28
C SER A 7 23.46 11.99 5.29
N GLN A 8 24.59 11.65 5.91
CA GLN A 8 25.03 10.28 6.11
C GLN A 8 24.09 9.69 7.15
N ASP A 9 23.32 8.70 6.76
CA ASP A 9 22.49 7.92 7.68
C ASP A 9 23.38 7.43 8.84
N PRO A 10 23.13 7.82 10.10
CA PRO A 10 24.00 7.52 11.23
C PRO A 10 23.99 6.03 11.61
N ARG A 11 23.17 5.21 10.94
CA ARG A 11 23.05 3.78 11.21
C ARG A 11 24.24 3.00 10.64
N PRO A 12 24.68 1.94 11.33
CA PRO A 12 25.82 1.14 10.88
C PRO A 12 25.54 0.49 9.51
N ALA A 13 26.55 0.46 8.63
CA ALA A 13 26.48 -0.11 7.28
C ALA A 13 25.77 -1.48 7.14
N PRO A 14 25.94 -2.46 8.05
CA PRO A 14 25.18 -3.71 7.99
C PRO A 14 23.67 -3.52 8.19
N VAL A 15 23.24 -2.58 9.05
CA VAL A 15 21.82 -2.25 9.27
C VAL A 15 21.22 -1.56 8.04
N VAL A 16 21.97 -0.67 7.40
CA VAL A 16 21.54 -0.01 6.15
C VAL A 16 21.38 -1.03 5.02
N ARG A 17 22.30 -1.99 4.90
CA ARG A 17 22.24 -3.05 3.88
C ARG A 17 21.05 -3.98 4.11
N LEU A 18 20.80 -4.38 5.36
CA LEU A 18 19.65 -5.21 5.73
C LEU A 18 18.32 -4.48 5.44
N ASN A 19 18.21 -3.22 5.84
CA ASN A 19 16.99 -2.42 5.60
C ASN A 19 16.70 -2.26 4.09
N ARG A 20 17.75 -2.13 3.26
CA ARG A 20 17.61 -2.04 1.81
C ARG A 20 17.05 -3.33 1.19
N LEU A 21 17.48 -4.50 1.67
CA LEU A 21 17.00 -5.79 1.20
C LEU A 21 15.56 -6.05 1.62
N LEU A 22 15.23 -5.75 2.89
CA LEU A 22 13.85 -5.81 3.39
C LEU A 22 12.94 -4.90 2.57
N SER A 23 13.41 -3.70 2.22
CA SER A 23 12.66 -2.75 1.38
C SER A 23 12.45 -3.25 -0.06
N SER A 24 13.41 -3.95 -0.66
CA SER A 24 13.18 -4.59 -1.97
C SER A 24 12.20 -5.75 -1.89
N LEU A 25 12.31 -6.59 -0.86
CA LEU A 25 11.45 -7.75 -0.67
C LEU A 25 9.99 -7.36 -0.39
N ALA A 26 9.78 -6.38 0.49
CA ALA A 26 8.45 -5.85 0.80
C ALA A 26 7.76 -5.31 -0.45
N ARG A 27 8.49 -4.54 -1.28
CA ARG A 27 7.98 -4.06 -2.56
C ARG A 27 7.64 -5.22 -3.49
N SER A 28 8.54 -6.17 -3.72
CA SER A 28 8.25 -7.30 -4.63
C SER A 28 7.04 -8.12 -4.15
N GLY A 29 6.92 -8.36 -2.84
CA GLY A 29 5.78 -9.08 -2.27
C GLY A 29 4.46 -8.34 -2.48
N LEU A 30 4.45 -7.01 -2.29
CA LEU A 30 3.28 -6.19 -2.55
C LEU A 30 2.86 -6.24 -4.02
N HIS A 31 3.80 -6.10 -4.96
CA HIS A 31 3.49 -6.15 -6.39
C HIS A 31 2.97 -7.52 -6.81
N LEU A 32 3.57 -8.60 -6.30
CA LEU A 32 3.13 -9.96 -6.58
C LEU A 32 1.72 -10.19 -6.01
N ALA A 33 1.47 -9.79 -4.78
CA ALA A 33 0.16 -9.89 -4.15
C ALA A 33 -0.90 -9.13 -4.95
N MET A 34 -0.62 -7.89 -5.34
CA MET A 34 -1.51 -7.09 -6.19
C MET A 34 -1.80 -7.80 -7.53
N ALA A 35 -0.76 -8.27 -8.22
CA ALA A 35 -0.92 -8.97 -9.50
C ALA A 35 -1.78 -10.23 -9.38
N VAL A 36 -1.61 -11.00 -8.30
CA VAL A 36 -2.41 -12.20 -8.03
C VAL A 36 -3.87 -11.85 -7.73
N VAL A 37 -4.09 -10.84 -6.89
CA VAL A 37 -5.44 -10.41 -6.48
C VAL A 37 -6.24 -9.93 -7.69
N PHE A 38 -5.68 -9.02 -8.49
CA PHE A 38 -6.38 -8.47 -9.67
C PHE A 38 -6.53 -9.46 -10.82
N ARG A 39 -5.66 -10.48 -10.92
CA ARG A 39 -5.76 -11.49 -11.98
C ARG A 39 -6.77 -12.59 -11.65
N ARG A 40 -6.93 -12.94 -10.38
CA ARG A 40 -7.73 -14.12 -9.97
C ARG A 40 -9.16 -13.78 -9.57
N PHE A 41 -9.40 -12.55 -9.14
CA PHE A 41 -10.67 -12.13 -8.59
C PHE A 41 -11.24 -10.97 -9.41
N THR A 42 -12.52 -11.07 -9.72
CA THR A 42 -13.30 -9.93 -10.24
C THR A 42 -14.00 -9.26 -9.06
N PHE A 43 -13.86 -7.94 -8.96
CA PHE A 43 -14.39 -7.16 -7.84
C PHE A 43 -15.50 -6.22 -8.30
N GLU A 44 -16.53 -6.08 -7.46
CA GLU A 44 -17.53 -5.03 -7.52
C GLU A 44 -17.42 -4.17 -6.28
N LEU A 45 -17.54 -2.85 -6.43
CA LEU A 45 -17.49 -1.92 -5.31
C LEU A 45 -18.79 -2.05 -4.50
N TYR A 46 -18.68 -2.34 -3.21
CA TYR A 46 -19.82 -2.56 -2.33
C TYR A 46 -19.95 -1.36 -1.38
N GLU A 47 -21.04 -0.59 -1.51
CA GLU A 47 -21.38 0.52 -0.59
C GLU A 47 -20.20 1.50 -0.31
N THR A 48 -19.26 1.66 -1.25
CA THR A 48 -18.09 2.52 -1.11
C THR A 48 -18.09 3.54 -2.25
N ASP A 49 -17.70 4.78 -1.97
CA ASP A 49 -17.51 5.84 -2.97
C ASP A 49 -16.06 6.40 -2.92
N VAL A 50 -15.65 7.16 -3.93
CA VAL A 50 -14.32 7.81 -3.99
C VAL A 50 -14.07 8.69 -2.74
N SER A 51 -15.12 9.22 -2.14
CA SER A 51 -15.07 9.96 -0.88
C SER A 51 -14.57 9.15 0.33
N ASP A 52 -14.60 7.82 0.28
CA ASP A 52 -14.04 6.92 1.31
C ASP A 52 -12.53 6.75 1.20
N VAL A 53 -11.92 7.18 0.09
CA VAL A 53 -10.46 7.10 -0.16
C VAL A 53 -9.82 8.48 -0.19
N ARG A 54 -10.62 9.51 -0.47
CA ARG A 54 -10.15 10.90 -0.40
C ARG A 54 -9.90 11.28 1.04
N LEU A 55 -8.66 11.65 1.29
CA LEU A 55 -8.22 12.34 2.50
C LEU A 55 -9.14 13.52 2.77
N ALA A 56 -9.99 13.41 3.80
CA ALA A 56 -10.96 14.43 4.13
C ALA A 56 -10.30 15.63 4.84
N HIS A 57 -9.18 15.38 5.52
CA HIS A 57 -8.43 16.40 6.24
C HIS A 57 -6.94 16.26 5.95
N ASP A 58 -6.30 17.37 5.55
CA ASP A 58 -4.83 17.52 5.47
C ASP A 58 -4.26 17.76 6.89
N THR A 59 -4.54 16.80 7.76
CA THR A 59 -3.93 16.72 9.09
C THR A 59 -2.84 15.66 9.02
N PHE A 60 -1.75 15.86 9.75
CA PHE A 60 -0.59 14.97 9.84
C PHE A 60 -0.91 13.48 10.09
N VAL A 61 -2.15 13.18 10.48
CA VAL A 61 -2.74 11.85 10.42
C VAL A 61 -3.82 11.86 9.31
N PRO A 62 -3.63 11.13 8.20
CA PRO A 62 -4.62 11.03 7.15
C PRO A 62 -5.87 10.34 7.69
N ALA A 63 -6.87 11.12 8.10
CA ALA A 63 -8.16 10.60 8.55
C ALA A 63 -9.10 10.50 7.34
N LEU A 64 -9.52 9.28 7.04
CA LEU A 64 -10.64 9.01 6.14
C LEU A 64 -11.92 9.60 6.77
N LYS A 65 -12.98 9.79 5.96
CA LYS A 65 -14.29 10.22 6.47
C LYS A 65 -14.67 9.38 7.71
N MET A 66 -15.08 10.02 8.81
CA MET A 66 -15.21 9.34 10.11
C MET A 66 -16.20 8.17 10.12
N ASP A 67 -17.19 8.17 9.23
CA ASP A 67 -18.17 7.08 9.08
C ASP A 67 -17.80 6.06 7.98
N SER A 68 -16.63 6.23 7.36
CA SER A 68 -16.17 5.34 6.30
C SER A 68 -15.74 4.00 6.86
N LYS A 69 -16.25 2.92 6.28
CA LYS A 69 -15.76 1.56 6.53
C LYS A 69 -14.56 1.20 5.65
N GLY A 70 -14.00 2.18 4.93
CA GLY A 70 -12.93 2.00 3.95
C GLY A 70 -13.43 1.37 2.65
N VAL A 71 -12.50 0.87 1.84
CA VAL A 71 -12.81 0.24 0.55
C VAL A 71 -13.39 -1.15 0.77
N MET A 72 -14.70 -1.28 0.61
CA MET A 72 -15.38 -2.57 0.63
C MET A 72 -15.61 -3.06 -0.80
N VAL A 73 -15.14 -4.27 -1.08
CA VAL A 73 -15.28 -4.91 -2.40
C VAL A 73 -15.89 -6.29 -2.26
N ARG A 74 -16.84 -6.60 -3.14
CA ARG A 74 -17.44 -7.92 -3.27
C ARG A 74 -16.73 -8.70 -4.37
N VAL A 75 -16.32 -9.93 -4.07
CA VAL A 75 -15.73 -10.84 -5.07
C VAL A 75 -16.85 -11.50 -5.85
N ILE A 76 -16.92 -11.22 -7.15
CA ILE A 76 -17.97 -11.73 -8.05
C ILE A 76 -17.60 -13.12 -8.58
N SER A 77 -16.34 -13.31 -8.96
CA SER A 77 -15.86 -14.56 -9.55
C SER A 77 -14.42 -14.84 -9.15
N ASN A 78 -14.11 -16.13 -9.08
CA ASN A 78 -12.78 -16.65 -8.76
C ASN A 78 -12.48 -17.80 -9.72
N GLU A 79 -11.38 -17.71 -10.45
CA GLU A 79 -10.97 -18.78 -11.38
C GLU A 79 -10.62 -20.11 -10.68
N LEU A 80 -10.41 -20.11 -9.36
CA LEU A 80 -10.20 -21.33 -8.57
C LEU A 80 -11.46 -22.16 -8.33
N SER A 81 -12.66 -21.56 -8.41
CA SER A 81 -13.92 -22.26 -8.13
C SER A 81 -14.52 -22.96 -9.35
N ALA A 82 -13.87 -22.83 -10.52
CA ALA A 82 -14.29 -23.44 -11.78
C ALA A 82 -13.54 -24.73 -12.13
N ARG A 83 -12.83 -25.33 -11.17
CA ARG A 83 -12.16 -26.64 -11.30
C ARG A 83 -12.62 -27.62 -10.24
#